data_AF-A0A7Z9ZIT5-F1
#
_entry.id   AF-A0A7Z9ZIT5-F1
#
_cell.length_a   1.000
_cell.length_b   1.000
_cell.length_c   1.000
_cell.angle_alpha   90.00
_cell.angle_beta   90.00
_cell.angle_gamma   90.00
#
_symmetry.space_group_name_H-M   'P 1'
#
loop_
_entity.id
_entity.type
_entity.pdbx_description
1 polymer ?
#
loop_
_entity_poly.entity_id
_entity_poly.type
_entity_poly.pdbx_seq_one_letter_code
_entity_poly.pdbx_strand_id
1 'polypeptide(L)'
;MTLTREEMFERNLALARKRLLQMIENPGKMEVIPQGARVVNLPRDDPELLEANLQLVMELAKDGDERPIMLIPEVGEESPEASGS
;
A
#
# COMPACT_ATOMS: atom_id res chain seq x y z
N MET A 1 -14.27 9.00 -13.13
CA MET A 1 -13.19 9.69 -13.87
C MET A 1 -11.93 8.88 -13.64
N THR A 2 -10.99 8.84 -14.58
CA THR A 2 -9.72 8.15 -14.33
C THR A 2 -8.79 9.11 -13.59
N LEU A 3 -8.22 8.68 -12.45
CA LEU A 3 -7.22 9.47 -11.72
C LEU A 3 -6.05 9.81 -12.64
N THR A 4 -5.56 11.05 -12.55
CA THR A 4 -4.30 11.41 -13.21
C THR A 4 -3.10 10.76 -12.50
N ARG A 5 -1.98 10.61 -13.22
CA ARG A 5 -0.74 10.09 -12.60
C ARG A 5 -0.23 10.97 -11.45
N GLU A 6 -0.45 12.28 -11.52
CA GLU A 6 -0.07 13.22 -10.46
C GLU A 6 -0.92 13.02 -9.21
N GLU A 7 -2.25 12.89 -9.36
CA GLU A 7 -3.13 12.58 -8.23
C GLU A 7 -2.81 11.20 -7.63
N MET A 8 -2.50 10.20 -8.46
CA MET A 8 -2.09 8.89 -7.96
C MET A 8 -0.81 8.98 -7.13
N PHE A 9 0.17 9.78 -7.60
CA PHE A 9 1.43 9.98 -6.91
C PHE A 9 1.22 10.63 -5.55
N GLU A 10 0.51 11.75 -5.49
CA GLU A 10 0.29 12.50 -4.24
C GLU A 10 -0.43 11.65 -3.19
N ARG A 11 -1.50 10.95 -3.58
CA ARG A 11 -2.27 10.12 -2.64
C ARG A 11 -1.48 8.87 -2.19
N ASN A 12 -0.76 8.20 -3.10
CA ASN A 12 0.09 7.07 -2.70
C ASN A 12 1.27 7.50 -1.81
N LEU A 13 1.83 8.70 -2.04
CA LEU A 13 2.90 9.25 -1.22
C LEU A 13 2.41 9.52 0.22
N ALA A 14 1.18 10.02 0.38
CA ALA A 14 0.58 10.19 1.69
C ALA A 14 0.44 8.84 2.43
N LEU A 15 -0.05 7.79 1.76
CA LEU A 15 -0.15 6.44 2.33
C LEU A 15 1.23 5.88 2.70
N ALA A 16 2.24 6.05 1.83
CA ALA A 16 3.59 5.59 2.09
C ALA A 16 4.20 6.26 3.33
N ARG A 17 3.95 7.57 3.53
CA ARG A 17 4.39 8.30 4.73
C ARG A 17 3.73 7.78 6.00
N LYS A 18 2.40 7.58 6.00
CA LYS A 18 1.65 7.02 7.14
C LYS A 18 2.19 5.63 7.51
N ARG A 19 2.39 4.78 6.50
CA ARG A 19 2.93 3.43 6.68
C ARG A 19 4.35 3.44 7.25
N LEU A 20 5.22 4.31 6.74
CA LEU A 20 6.59 4.43 7.23
C LEU A 20 6.62 4.74 8.74
N LEU A 21 5.75 5.65 9.19
CA LEU A 21 5.62 5.97 10.62
C LEU A 21 5.13 4.76 11.43
N GLN A 22 4.08 4.07 10.97
CA GLN A 22 3.56 2.87 11.65
C GLN A 22 4.62 1.76 11.77
N MET A 23 5.44 1.57 10.73
CA MET A 23 6.54 0.60 10.73
C MET A 23 7.64 0.98 11.72
N ILE A 24 7.96 2.27 11.84
CA ILE A 24 8.93 2.78 12.83
C ILE A 24 8.41 2.58 14.26
N GLU A 25 7.12 2.87 14.48
CA GLU A 25 6.49 2.78 15.81
C GLU A 25 6.31 1.32 16.27
N ASN A 26 6.04 0.40 15.35
CA ASN A 26 5.75 -1.00 15.66
C ASN A 26 6.55 -1.96 14.76
N PRO A 27 7.88 -2.09 14.96
CA PRO A 27 8.73 -2.91 14.09
C PRO A 27 8.36 -4.40 14.10
N GLY A 28 7.77 -4.90 15.20
CA GLY A 28 7.28 -6.28 15.29
C GLY A 28 6.05 -6.59 14.44
N LYS A 29 5.36 -5.58 13.90
CA LYS A 29 4.21 -5.72 13.00
C LYS A 29 4.58 -5.52 11.52
N MET A 30 5.87 -5.43 11.20
CA MET A 30 6.32 -5.24 9.82
C MET A 30 6.02 -6.50 8.99
N GLU A 31 5.28 -6.31 7.89
CA GLU A 31 5.29 -7.26 6.79
C GLU A 31 6.70 -7.33 6.19
N VAL A 32 7.20 -8.55 5.97
CA VAL A 32 8.48 -8.76 5.31
C VAL A 32 8.30 -8.44 3.82
N ILE A 33 8.75 -7.25 3.41
CA ILE A 33 8.78 -6.86 2.00
C ILE A 33 10.02 -7.50 1.36
N PRO A 34 9.86 -8.35 0.32
CA PRO A 34 11.00 -8.94 -0.37
C PRO A 34 11.93 -7.86 -0.93
N GLN A 35 13.24 -8.12 -0.91
CA GLN A 35 14.20 -7.18 -1.45
C GLN A 35 13.91 -6.90 -2.93
N GLY A 36 13.84 -5.61 -3.28
CA GLY A 36 13.55 -5.17 -4.64
C GLY A 36 12.09 -5.30 -5.06
N ALA A 37 11.17 -5.68 -4.16
CA ALA A 37 9.75 -5.75 -4.49
C ALA A 37 9.20 -4.38 -4.92
N ARG A 38 8.29 -4.42 -5.88
CA ARG A 38 7.48 -3.28 -6.32
C ARG A 38 6.24 -3.22 -5.44
N VAL A 39 6.18 -2.24 -4.54
CA VAL A 39 5.12 -2.15 -3.53
C VAL A 39 3.98 -1.29 -4.06
N VAL A 40 2.75 -1.80 -3.93
CA VAL A 40 1.52 -1.05 -4.25
C VAL A 40 0.57 -1.13 -3.07
N ASN A 41 0.14 0.04 -2.57
CA ASN A 41 -0.84 0.12 -1.49
C ASN A 41 -2.26 -0.09 -2.02
N LEU A 42 -3.09 -0.79 -1.27
CA LEU A 42 -4.51 -0.97 -1.56
C LEU A 42 -5.33 -0.26 -0.46
N PRO A 43 -5.61 1.04 -0.62
CA PRO A 43 -6.36 1.81 0.36
C PRO A 43 -7.81 1.32 0.44
N ARG A 44 -8.36 1.26 1.64
CA ARG A 44 -9.78 0.93 1.84
C ARG A 44 -10.68 2.16 1.78
N ASP A 45 -10.15 3.31 2.22
CA ASP A 45 -10.91 4.55 2.38
C ASP A 45 -10.87 5.45 1.13
N ASP A 46 -10.12 5.05 0.09
CA ASP A 46 -10.09 5.72 -1.22
C ASP A 46 -10.37 4.70 -2.34
N PRO A 47 -11.65 4.44 -2.67
CA PRO A 47 -12.03 3.49 -3.71
C PRO A 47 -11.50 3.85 -5.10
N GLU A 48 -11.34 5.15 -5.37
CA GLU A 48 -10.87 5.65 -6.67
C GLU A 48 -9.38 5.32 -6.85
N LEU A 49 -8.58 5.57 -5.79
CA LEU A 49 -7.17 5.19 -5.76
C LEU A 49 -6.97 3.68 -5.72
N LEU A 50 -7.84 2.94 -5.04
CA LEU A 50 -7.82 1.48 -5.03
C LEU A 50 -7.95 0.92 -6.45
N GLU A 51 -8.95 1.39 -7.20
CA GLU A 51 -9.15 0.97 -8.58
C GLU A 51 -7.95 1.32 -9.46
N ALA A 52 -7.43 2.55 -9.35
CA ALA A 52 -6.27 3.01 -10.10
C ALA A 52 -5.00 2.20 -9.78
N ASN A 53 -4.78 1.86 -8.51
CA ASN A 53 -3.65 1.04 -8.06
C ASN A 53 -3.76 -0.42 -8.51
N LEU A 54 -4.96 -0.99 -8.54
CA LEU A 54 -5.19 -2.32 -9.11
C LEU A 54 -4.92 -2.34 -10.63
N GLN A 55 -5.32 -1.29 -11.35
CA GLN A 55 -4.97 -1.14 -12.76
C GLN A 55 -3.45 -1.04 -12.95
N LEU A 56 -2.76 -0.24 -12.12
CA LEU A 56 -1.30 -0.16 -12.12
C LEU A 56 -0.67 -1.55 -11.94
N VAL A 57 -1.12 -2.35 -10.97
CA VAL A 57 -0.62 -3.72 -10.74
C VAL A 57 -0.74 -4.59 -11.99
N MET A 58 -1.85 -4.48 -12.71
CA MET A 58 -2.05 -5.20 -13.97
C MET A 58 -1.10 -4.73 -15.09
N GLU A 59 -0.69 -3.45 -15.08
CA GLU A 59 0.36 -2.93 -15.97
C GLU A 59 1.74 -3.47 -15.57
N LEU A 60 2.08 -3.40 -14.28
CA LEU A 60 3.35 -3.91 -13.75
C LEU A 60 3.52 -5.41 -14.02
N ALA A 61 2.45 -6.19 -13.91
CA ALA A 61 2.49 -7.63 -14.18
C ALA A 61 2.77 -7.98 -15.65
N LYS A 62 2.62 -7.00 -16.57
CA LYS A 62 2.79 -7.18 -18.01
C LYS A 62 4.05 -6.52 -18.55
N ASP A 63 4.79 -5.76 -17.75
CA ASP A 63 5.92 -4.95 -18.23
C ASP A 63 7.25 -5.72 -18.35
N GLY A 64 7.25 -7.00 -17.98
CA GLY A 64 8.41 -7.89 -18.11
C GLY A 64 9.47 -7.73 -17.02
N ASP A 65 9.23 -6.89 -16.01
CA ASP A 65 10.08 -6.79 -14.84
C ASP A 65 9.89 -8.00 -13.91
N GLU A 66 10.99 -8.71 -13.60
CA GLU A 66 10.96 -9.91 -12.76
C GLU A 66 10.82 -9.62 -11.26
N ARG A 67 10.89 -8.34 -10.85
CA ARG A 67 10.75 -7.97 -9.43
C ARG A 67 9.33 -8.31 -8.93
N PRO A 68 9.21 -8.95 -7.75
CA PRO A 68 7.90 -9.32 -7.21
C PRO A 68 7.05 -8.07 -6.96
N ILE A 69 5.76 -8.15 -7.29
CA ILE A 69 4.79 -7.10 -6.96
C ILE A 69 4.16 -7.47 -5.62
N MET A 70 4.37 -6.61 -4.62
CA MET A 70 3.78 -6.79 -3.29
C MET A 70 2.58 -5.85 -3.14
N LEU A 71 1.40 -6.45 -3.02
CA LEU A 71 0.17 -5.73 -2.73
C LEU A 71 0.02 -5.63 -1.23
N ILE A 72 -0.26 -4.42 -0.75
CA ILE A 72 -0.42 -4.24 0.68
C ILE A 72 -1.76 -3.61 1.00
N PRO A 73 -2.68 -4.35 1.65
CA PRO A 73 -3.91 -3.76 2.13
C PRO A 73 -3.64 -2.75 3.23
N GLU A 74 -4.36 -1.63 3.21
CA GLU A 74 -4.45 -0.81 4.41
C GLU A 74 -5.17 -1.63 5.49
N VAL A 75 -4.43 -1.98 6.54
CA VAL A 75 -5.01 -2.55 7.75
C VAL A 75 -5.62 -1.38 8.50
N GLY A 76 -6.93 -1.43 8.80
CA GLY A 76 -7.55 -0.43 9.65
C GLY A 76 -6.77 -0.31 10.96
N GLU A 77 -6.78 0.86 11.58
CA GLU A 77 -6.24 1.00 12.93
C GLU A 77 -6.84 -0.11 13.79
N GLU A 78 -6.01 -1.03 14.29
CA GLU A 78 -6.47 -2.00 15.26
C GLU A 78 -6.98 -1.17 16.44
N SER A 79 -8.29 -1.19 16.65
CA SER A 79 -8.90 -0.61 17.84
C SER A 79 -8.18 -1.19 19.06
N PRO A 80 -7.82 -0.41 20.08
CA PRO A 80 -7.01 -0.86 21.21
C PRO A 80 -7.68 -1.91 22.12
N GLU A 81 -8.81 -2.48 21.71
CA GLU A 81 -9.63 -3.41 22.47
C GLU A 81 -9.24 -4.88 22.21
N ALA A 82 -8.00 -5.26 22.51
CA ALA A 82 -7.63 -6.67 22.66
C ALA A 82 -6.51 -6.90 23.68
N SER A 83 -6.33 -5.98 24.62
CA SER A 83 -5.46 -6.18 25.80
C SER A 83 -6.27 -5.89 27.06
N GLY A 84 -7.22 -6.78 27.34
CA GLY A 84 -7.99 -6.82 28.56
C GLY A 84 -8.38 -8.25 28.85
N SER A 85 -7.44 -9.02 29.42
CA SER A 85 -7.69 -10.28 30.11
C SER A 85 -7.38 -10.10 31.59
#